data_AF-A0A2V8UQ21-F1
#
_entry.id   AF-A0A2V8UQ21-F1
#
_cell.length_a   1.000
_cell.length_b   1.000
_cell.length_c   1.000
_cell.angle_alpha   90.00
_cell.angle_beta   90.00
_cell.angle_gamma   90.00
#
_symmetry.space_group_name_H-M   'P 1'
#
loop_
_entity.id
_entity.type
_entity.pdbx_description
1 polymer ?
#
loop_
_entity_poly.entity_id
_entity_poly.type
_entity_poly.pdbx_seq_one_letter_code
_entity_poly.pdbx_strand_id
1 'polypeptide(L)'
;MASDLFKKWLKPVASPHQGVTVFAERTGMRALGLRALKPLVADHFVGEETILKAGGYKKAAATVANSLPSSKKTQSGDLGELLATEYVNSETAFVVPINKLRWKSDRQMAMHGNDVIGVDQSVKPIRVLKGECKSRRKFSDDVAQEAVDGLDKHDGRPNPSTLAFITKRLYEEDRDDEAKVFQDLQSASAILLPAMSRI
;
A
#
# COMPACT_ATOMS: atom_id res chain seq x y z
N MET A 1 -3.35 13.30 0.18
CA MET A 1 -3.76 13.58 -1.21
C MET A 1 -3.30 12.43 -2.09
N ALA A 2 -4.15 11.92 -2.98
CA ALA A 2 -3.75 10.84 -3.90
C ALA A 2 -2.63 11.33 -4.84
N SER A 3 -1.60 10.51 -5.07
CA SER A 3 -0.51 10.91 -5.97
C SER A 3 -0.99 11.09 -7.41
N ASP A 4 -0.24 11.90 -8.15
CA ASP A 4 -0.39 12.06 -9.59
C ASP A 4 0.52 11.12 -10.39
N LEU A 5 1.09 10.10 -9.74
CA LEU A 5 2.10 9.20 -10.31
C LEU A 5 1.56 8.47 -11.55
N PHE A 6 0.33 7.98 -11.46
CA PHE A 6 -0.39 7.28 -12.53
C PHE A 6 -0.94 8.21 -13.63
N LYS A 7 -0.88 9.53 -13.40
CA LYS A 7 -1.25 10.56 -14.38
C LYS A 7 -0.04 11.13 -15.11
N LYS A 8 1.02 11.48 -14.35
CA LYS A 8 2.21 12.20 -14.86
C LYS A 8 3.34 11.29 -15.32
N TRP A 9 3.57 10.16 -14.66
CA TRP A 9 4.69 9.26 -15.00
C TRP A 9 4.23 8.01 -15.73
N LEU A 10 3.27 7.30 -15.16
CA LEU A 10 2.75 6.07 -15.74
C LEU A 10 1.57 6.38 -16.68
N LYS A 11 1.33 5.48 -17.62
CA LYS A 11 0.12 5.48 -18.45
C LYS A 11 -0.41 4.05 -18.56
N PRO A 12 -1.74 3.87 -18.64
CA PRO A 12 -2.30 2.58 -19.00
C PRO A 12 -1.83 2.20 -20.42
N VAL A 13 -1.57 0.92 -20.62
CA VAL A 13 -1.31 0.32 -21.93
C VAL A 13 -2.26 -0.84 -22.14
N ALA A 14 -2.51 -1.19 -23.40
CA ALA A 14 -3.42 -2.27 -23.74
C ALA A 14 -2.97 -3.59 -23.09
N SER A 15 -3.91 -4.25 -22.43
CA SER A 15 -3.76 -5.61 -21.92
C SER A 15 -4.61 -6.55 -22.76
N PRO A 16 -4.09 -7.70 -23.21
CA PRO A 16 -4.90 -8.71 -23.88
C PRO A 16 -5.81 -9.47 -22.89
N HIS A 17 -5.61 -9.28 -21.57
CA HIS A 17 -6.35 -9.99 -20.53
C HIS A 17 -7.38 -9.08 -19.86
N GLN A 18 -8.63 -9.55 -19.84
CA GLN A 18 -9.72 -8.88 -19.13
C GLN A 18 -9.43 -8.83 -17.62
N GLY A 19 -9.77 -7.72 -16.97
CA GLY A 19 -9.51 -7.50 -15.54
C GLY A 19 -8.07 -7.09 -15.21
N VAL A 20 -7.13 -7.22 -16.15
CA VAL A 20 -5.73 -6.84 -15.94
C VAL A 20 -5.48 -5.45 -16.49
N THR A 21 -5.15 -4.50 -15.61
CA THR A 21 -4.68 -3.17 -16.01
C THR A 21 -3.15 -3.14 -15.99
N VAL A 22 -2.54 -2.79 -17.12
CA VAL A 22 -1.09 -2.69 -17.24
C VAL A 22 -0.70 -1.22 -17.34
N PHE A 23 0.27 -0.81 -16.54
CA PHE A 23 0.88 0.51 -16.61
C PHE A 23 2.31 0.42 -17.12
N ALA A 24 2.66 1.34 -18.01
CA ALA A 24 4.03 1.53 -18.47
C ALA A 24 4.47 2.97 -18.23
N GLU A 25 5.78 3.15 -18.07
CA GLU A 25 6.37 4.48 -18.07
C GLU A 25 6.09 5.21 -19.39
N ARG A 26 5.71 6.49 -19.28
CA ARG A 26 5.65 7.40 -20.41
C ARG A 26 7.06 7.71 -20.90
N THR A 27 7.28 7.58 -22.21
CA THR A 27 8.57 7.86 -22.87
C THR A 27 9.12 9.23 -22.45
N GLY A 28 10.37 9.28 -21.99
CA GLY A 28 11.04 10.52 -21.57
C GLY A 28 10.63 11.05 -20.20
N MET A 29 9.67 10.42 -19.50
CA MET A 29 9.10 10.96 -18.26
C MET A 29 9.77 10.42 -16.98
N ARG A 30 10.83 9.59 -17.08
CA ARG A 30 11.58 9.07 -15.91
C ARG A 30 11.93 10.15 -14.90
N ALA A 31 12.49 11.27 -15.36
CA ALA A 31 12.94 12.34 -14.49
C ALA A 31 11.77 13.01 -13.73
N LEU A 32 10.62 13.16 -14.38
CA LEU A 32 9.40 13.66 -13.75
C LEU A 32 8.84 12.64 -12.75
N GLY A 33 8.83 11.36 -13.12
CA GLY A 33 8.39 10.26 -12.25
C GLY A 33 9.21 10.17 -10.97
N LEU A 34 10.55 10.21 -11.09
CA LEU A 34 11.43 10.24 -9.92
C LEU A 34 11.21 11.49 -9.05
N ARG A 35 10.88 12.64 -9.65
CA ARG A 35 10.55 13.85 -8.90
C ARG A 35 9.25 13.69 -8.10
N ALA A 36 8.23 13.06 -8.69
CA ALA A 36 6.96 12.78 -8.03
C ALA A 36 7.08 11.67 -6.96
N LEU A 37 7.95 10.67 -7.19
CA LEU A 37 8.16 9.56 -6.27
C LEU A 37 8.91 9.97 -5.00
N LYS A 38 9.86 10.92 -5.09
CA LYS A 38 10.66 11.38 -3.93
C LYS A 38 9.84 11.78 -2.70
N PRO A 39 8.83 12.68 -2.79
CA PRO A 39 8.01 13.02 -1.63
C PRO A 39 7.20 11.83 -1.12
N LEU A 40 6.74 10.93 -2.00
CA LEU A 40 6.01 9.71 -1.60
C LEU A 40 6.91 8.77 -0.81
N VAL A 41 8.18 8.62 -1.19
CA VAL A 41 9.14 7.82 -0.42
C VAL A 41 9.34 8.42 0.99
N ALA A 42 9.44 9.74 1.11
CA ALA A 42 9.55 10.36 2.44
C ALA A 42 8.27 10.14 3.27
N ASP A 43 7.10 10.31 2.65
CA ASP A 43 5.82 10.13 3.32
C ASP A 43 5.57 8.67 3.73
N HIS A 44 5.82 7.69 2.85
CA HIS A 44 5.56 6.27 3.13
C HIS A 44 6.50 5.65 4.16
N PHE A 45 7.71 6.16 4.33
CA PHE A 45 8.71 5.56 5.22
C PHE A 45 8.94 6.33 6.53
N VAL A 46 8.51 7.58 6.60
CA VAL A 46 8.73 8.44 7.79
C VAL A 46 7.47 9.21 8.19
N GLY A 47 6.73 9.71 7.21
CA GLY A 47 5.57 10.57 7.41
C GLY A 47 5.94 12.04 7.60
N GLU A 48 5.09 12.93 7.09
CA GLU A 48 5.31 14.38 7.09
C GLU A 48 5.51 14.94 8.52
N GLU A 49 4.71 14.50 9.48
CA GLU A 49 4.79 14.99 10.86
C GLU A 49 6.16 14.71 11.50
N THR A 50 6.68 13.49 11.35
CA THR A 50 8.01 13.11 11.85
C THR A 50 9.10 13.92 11.16
N ILE A 51 8.96 14.18 9.85
CA ILE A 51 9.89 15.01 9.08
C ILE A 51 9.92 16.45 9.61
N LEU A 52 8.76 17.04 9.87
CA LEU A 52 8.63 18.39 10.42
C LEU A 52 9.21 18.47 11.84
N LYS A 53 8.93 17.47 12.68
CA LYS A 53 9.47 17.36 14.05
C LYS A 53 10.98 17.15 14.11
N ALA A 54 11.61 16.61 13.07
CA ALA A 54 13.06 16.38 13.03
C ALA A 54 13.89 17.67 13.06
N GLY A 55 13.27 18.85 12.86
CA GLY A 55 13.89 20.15 13.18
C GLY A 55 14.98 20.59 12.19
N GLY A 56 14.86 20.24 10.91
CA GLY A 56 15.67 20.79 9.81
C GLY A 56 16.04 19.79 8.70
N TYR A 57 16.40 20.32 7.52
CA TYR A 57 16.64 19.51 6.30
C TYR A 57 17.65 18.38 6.47
N LYS A 58 18.78 18.62 7.13
CA LYS A 58 19.82 17.58 7.33
C LYS A 58 19.34 16.45 8.22
N LYS A 59 18.64 16.76 9.32
CA LYS A 59 18.09 15.77 10.25
C LYS A 59 16.97 14.98 9.59
N ALA A 60 16.04 15.65 8.92
CA ALA A 60 14.99 14.99 8.15
C ALA A 60 15.55 14.04 7.08
N ALA A 61 16.55 14.47 6.32
CA ALA A 61 17.20 13.63 5.31
C ALA A 61 17.87 12.39 5.93
N ALA A 62 18.55 12.55 7.08
CA ALA A 62 19.14 11.43 7.80
C ALA A 62 18.08 10.46 8.34
N THR A 63 16.95 10.96 8.86
CA THR A 63 15.82 10.14 9.30
C THR A 63 15.26 9.33 8.13
N VAL A 64 15.00 9.96 6.99
CA VAL A 64 14.53 9.26 5.79
C VAL A 64 15.54 8.20 5.33
N ALA A 65 16.82 8.56 5.23
CA ALA A 65 17.86 7.62 4.82
C ALA A 65 17.97 6.42 5.77
N ASN A 66 17.76 6.63 7.07
CA ASN A 66 17.80 5.56 8.05
C ASN A 66 16.57 4.64 8.01
N SER A 67 15.40 5.14 7.59
CA SER A 67 14.20 4.32 7.42
C SER A 67 14.20 3.48 6.14
N LEU A 68 14.99 3.86 5.13
CA LEU A 68 15.00 3.17 3.83
C LEU A 68 15.81 1.86 3.86
N PRO A 69 15.34 0.80 3.18
CA PRO A 69 16.12 -0.42 2.99
C PRO A 69 17.41 -0.16 2.19
N SER A 70 18.48 -0.87 2.51
CA SER A 70 19.74 -0.85 1.74
C SER A 70 19.88 -2.04 0.79
N SER A 71 19.22 -3.17 1.05
CA SER A 71 19.26 -4.33 0.15
C SER A 71 18.36 -4.13 -1.09
N LYS A 72 18.84 -4.53 -2.26
CA LYS A 72 18.06 -4.43 -3.52
C LYS A 72 16.74 -5.21 -3.45
N LYS A 73 16.74 -6.35 -2.75
CA LYS A 73 15.55 -7.20 -2.60
C LYS A 73 14.47 -6.47 -1.80
N THR A 74 14.83 -5.91 -0.63
CA THR A 74 13.89 -5.18 0.22
C THR A 74 13.47 -3.87 -0.43
N GLN A 75 14.38 -3.14 -1.08
CA GLN A 75 14.05 -1.94 -1.87
C GLN A 75 12.99 -2.22 -2.95
N SER A 76 13.13 -3.32 -3.68
CA SER A 76 12.18 -3.70 -4.74
C SER A 76 10.81 -4.05 -4.17
N GLY A 77 10.78 -4.73 -3.02
CA GLY A 77 9.55 -5.09 -2.31
C GLY A 77 8.82 -3.86 -1.76
N ASP A 78 9.50 -3.05 -0.95
CA ASP A 78 8.90 -1.87 -0.33
C ASP A 78 8.43 -0.84 -1.39
N LEU A 79 9.17 -0.69 -2.50
CA LEU A 79 8.73 0.15 -3.61
C LEU A 79 7.46 -0.41 -4.28
N GLY A 80 7.32 -1.74 -4.35
CA GLY A 80 6.11 -2.40 -4.83
C GLY A 80 4.90 -2.08 -3.95
N GLU A 81 5.05 -2.17 -2.63
CA GLU A 81 3.99 -1.84 -1.65
C GLU A 81 3.59 -0.36 -1.73
N LEU A 82 4.57 0.55 -1.86
CA LEU A 82 4.32 1.97 -2.08
C LEU A 82 3.51 2.20 -3.36
N LEU A 83 3.95 1.65 -4.50
CA LEU A 83 3.26 1.82 -5.77
C LEU A 83 1.85 1.22 -5.76
N ALA A 84 1.66 0.07 -5.11
CA ALA A 84 0.35 -0.55 -4.95
C ALA A 84 -0.59 0.31 -4.09
N THR A 85 -0.08 0.88 -3.00
CA THR A 85 -0.85 1.81 -2.15
C THR A 85 -1.27 3.05 -2.94
N GLU A 86 -0.34 3.65 -3.69
CA GLU A 86 -0.64 4.81 -4.52
C GLU A 86 -1.61 4.50 -5.66
N TYR A 87 -1.52 3.32 -6.27
CA TYR A 87 -2.49 2.86 -7.25
C TYR A 87 -3.90 2.79 -6.65
N VAL A 88 -4.04 2.11 -5.50
CA VAL A 88 -5.34 1.99 -4.82
C VAL A 88 -5.93 3.38 -4.54
N ASN A 89 -5.14 4.28 -3.96
CA ASN A 89 -5.59 5.62 -3.60
C ASN A 89 -5.92 6.54 -4.78
N SER A 90 -5.30 6.35 -5.96
CA SER A 90 -5.44 7.26 -7.10
C SER A 90 -6.33 6.75 -8.23
N GLU A 91 -6.40 5.43 -8.40
CA GLU A 91 -7.05 4.80 -9.55
C GLU A 91 -8.25 3.93 -9.16
N THR A 92 -8.62 3.86 -7.88
CA THR A 92 -9.78 3.10 -7.40
C THR A 92 -10.68 3.92 -6.46
N ALA A 93 -11.82 3.36 -6.05
CA ALA A 93 -12.70 3.96 -5.05
C ALA A 93 -12.26 3.70 -3.60
N PHE A 94 -11.24 2.87 -3.39
CA PHE A 94 -10.75 2.50 -2.07
C PHE A 94 -9.68 3.47 -1.58
N VAL A 95 -9.62 3.67 -0.27
CA VAL A 95 -8.59 4.46 0.40
C VAL A 95 -7.80 3.56 1.35
N VAL A 96 -6.47 3.61 1.25
CA VAL A 96 -5.55 2.98 2.20
C VAL A 96 -5.32 3.94 3.36
N PRO A 97 -5.74 3.61 4.59
CA PRO A 97 -5.77 4.58 5.68
C PRO A 97 -4.41 4.80 6.34
N ILE A 98 -3.50 3.83 6.24
CA ILE A 98 -2.24 3.74 6.99
C ILE A 98 -1.12 3.22 6.08
N ASN A 99 -0.07 4.03 5.89
CA ASN A 99 1.13 3.66 5.13
C ASN A 99 2.09 2.80 5.99
N LYS A 100 1.84 1.49 6.09
CA LYS A 100 2.50 0.57 7.05
C LYS A 100 4.04 0.63 7.07
N LEU A 101 4.66 0.97 5.94
CA LEU A 101 6.11 1.10 5.81
C LEU A 101 6.74 2.12 6.79
N ARG A 102 5.97 3.10 7.30
CA ARG A 102 6.43 4.06 8.31
C ARG A 102 6.81 3.40 9.65
N TRP A 103 6.28 2.21 9.91
CA TRP A 103 6.40 1.52 11.20
C TRP A 103 7.29 0.28 11.15
N LYS A 104 8.15 0.16 10.14
CA LYS A 104 9.15 -0.91 10.08
C LYS A 104 10.09 -0.83 11.28
N SER A 105 10.13 -1.90 12.08
CA SER A 105 11.05 -2.01 13.22
C SER A 105 12.50 -2.15 12.76
N ASP A 106 12.72 -2.93 11.69
CA ASP A 106 13.99 -3.02 10.97
C ASP A 106 13.74 -2.71 9.49
N ARG A 107 14.48 -1.73 8.96
CA ARG A 107 14.48 -1.34 7.55
C ARG A 107 14.79 -2.49 6.58
N GLN A 108 15.45 -3.57 7.02
CA GLN A 108 15.74 -4.73 6.17
C GLN A 108 14.63 -5.80 6.17
N MET A 109 13.78 -5.84 7.19
CA MET A 109 12.70 -6.82 7.29
C MET A 109 11.46 -6.37 6.51
N ALA A 110 10.67 -7.30 6.02
CA ALA A 110 9.35 -6.99 5.47
C ALA A 110 8.35 -6.74 6.62
N MET A 111 7.37 -5.85 6.40
CA MET A 111 6.25 -5.74 7.32
C MET A 111 5.43 -7.03 7.28
N HIS A 112 5.07 -7.56 8.44
CA HIS A 112 4.16 -8.70 8.50
C HIS A 112 2.74 -8.27 8.14
N GLY A 113 1.98 -9.17 7.51
CA GLY A 113 0.59 -8.93 7.18
C GLY A 113 0.32 -8.85 5.68
N ASN A 114 -0.82 -8.25 5.32
CA ASN A 114 -1.12 -7.95 3.92
C ASN A 114 -0.36 -6.72 3.46
N ASP A 115 0.02 -6.67 2.18
CA ASP A 115 0.76 -5.54 1.63
C ASP A 115 -0.11 -4.28 1.60
N VAL A 116 -1.34 -4.38 1.09
CA VAL A 116 -2.27 -3.24 1.00
C VAL A 116 -3.65 -3.63 1.53
N ILE A 117 -4.22 -2.78 2.38
CA ILE A 117 -5.63 -2.86 2.80
C ILE A 117 -6.29 -1.52 2.52
N GLY A 118 -7.31 -1.51 1.68
CA GLY A 118 -8.12 -0.34 1.36
C GLY A 118 -9.56 -0.48 1.83
N VAL A 119 -10.23 0.63 2.08
CA VAL A 119 -11.66 0.67 2.40
C VAL A 119 -12.39 1.65 1.50
N ASP A 120 -13.59 1.26 1.07
CA ASP A 120 -14.53 2.16 0.40
C ASP A 120 -15.74 2.31 1.31
N GLN A 121 -15.78 3.47 2.00
CA GLN A 121 -16.83 3.85 2.92
C GLN A 121 -17.97 4.61 2.23
N SER A 122 -17.84 4.94 0.94
CA SER A 122 -18.85 5.68 0.18
C SER A 122 -20.09 4.84 -0.13
N VAL A 123 -19.97 3.53 0.00
CA VAL A 123 -21.05 2.55 -0.23
C VAL A 123 -21.40 1.79 1.04
N LYS A 124 -22.61 1.22 1.06
CA LYS A 124 -23.10 0.33 2.13
C LYS A 124 -23.55 -1.00 1.52
N PRO A 125 -23.11 -2.18 2.04
CA PRO A 125 -22.12 -2.33 3.11
C PRO A 125 -20.74 -1.78 2.70
N ILE A 126 -19.93 -1.39 3.69
CA ILE A 126 -18.55 -0.92 3.45
C ILE A 126 -17.80 -2.04 2.73
N ARG A 127 -17.03 -1.67 1.70
CA ARG A 127 -16.19 -2.62 0.97
C ARG A 127 -14.75 -2.54 1.46
N VAL A 128 -14.08 -3.69 1.48
CA VAL A 128 -12.67 -3.80 1.85
C VAL A 128 -11.91 -4.41 0.67
N LEU A 129 -10.79 -3.80 0.33
CA LEU A 129 -9.84 -4.29 -0.65
C LEU A 129 -8.64 -4.89 0.08
N LYS A 130 -8.28 -6.12 -0.29
CA LYS A 130 -7.04 -6.78 0.09
C LYS A 130 -6.14 -6.86 -1.14
N GLY A 131 -4.96 -6.28 -1.05
CA GLY A 131 -3.96 -6.29 -2.12
C GLY A 131 -2.70 -7.04 -1.71
N GLU A 132 -2.16 -7.80 -2.65
CA GLU A 132 -0.84 -8.43 -2.57
C GLU A 132 0.02 -7.85 -3.71
N CYS A 133 1.26 -7.48 -3.43
CA CYS A 133 2.18 -6.93 -4.40
C CYS A 133 3.38 -7.88 -4.60
N LYS A 134 3.82 -8.03 -5.86
CA LYS A 134 5.04 -8.77 -6.20
C LYS A 134 5.90 -7.92 -7.12
N SER A 135 7.17 -7.81 -6.77
CA SER A 135 8.18 -7.13 -7.56
C SER A 135 9.22 -8.13 -8.04
N ARG A 136 9.44 -8.20 -9.35
CA ARG A 136 10.39 -9.11 -10.02
C ARG A 136 10.95 -8.46 -11.28
N ARG A 137 12.18 -8.85 -11.64
CA ARG A 137 12.82 -8.42 -12.89
C ARG A 137 12.10 -8.97 -14.14
N LYS A 138 11.58 -10.19 -14.04
CA LYS A 138 10.76 -10.84 -15.07
C LYS A 138 9.46 -11.28 -14.40
N PHE A 139 8.33 -10.94 -15.01
CA PHE A 139 7.02 -11.45 -14.62
C PHE A 139 6.84 -12.85 -15.21
N SER A 140 6.42 -13.81 -14.39
CA SER A 140 6.18 -15.20 -14.78
C SER A 140 4.96 -15.75 -14.05
N ASP A 141 4.45 -16.89 -14.51
CA ASP A 141 3.26 -17.53 -13.93
C ASP A 141 3.44 -17.83 -12.45
N ASP A 142 4.64 -18.27 -12.04
CA ASP A 142 4.98 -18.47 -10.62
C ASP A 142 4.78 -17.20 -9.77
N VAL A 143 5.07 -16.02 -10.33
CA VAL A 143 4.91 -14.74 -9.62
C VAL A 143 3.44 -14.40 -9.46
N ALA A 144 2.62 -14.71 -10.46
CA ALA A 144 1.17 -14.56 -10.36
C ALA A 144 0.59 -15.55 -9.34
N GLN A 145 1.04 -16.81 -9.36
CA GLN A 145 0.60 -17.83 -8.41
C GLN A 145 0.98 -17.44 -6.97
N GLU A 146 2.21 -16.97 -6.73
CA GLU A 146 2.63 -16.44 -5.42
C GLU A 146 1.71 -15.30 -4.92
N ALA A 147 1.23 -14.45 -5.83
CA ALA A 147 0.33 -13.36 -5.48
C ALA A 147 -1.07 -13.87 -5.14
N VAL A 148 -1.61 -14.80 -5.94
CA VAL A 148 -2.90 -15.47 -5.69
C VAL A 148 -2.88 -16.22 -4.36
N ASP A 149 -1.83 -17.01 -4.12
CA ASP A 149 -1.66 -17.75 -2.86
C ASP A 149 -1.61 -16.80 -1.66
N GLY A 150 -0.97 -15.63 -1.82
CA GLY A 150 -0.96 -14.57 -0.80
C GLY A 150 -2.36 -14.00 -0.52
N LEU A 151 -3.13 -13.76 -1.57
CA LEU A 151 -4.52 -13.29 -1.47
C LEU A 151 -5.46 -14.33 -0.86
N ASP A 152 -5.26 -15.62 -1.13
CA ASP A 152 -6.13 -16.69 -0.60
C ASP A 152 -5.84 -17.05 0.87
N LYS A 153 -4.68 -16.64 1.43
CA LYS A 153 -4.40 -16.80 2.88
C LYS A 153 -5.52 -16.20 3.74
N HIS A 154 -5.79 -16.85 4.88
CA HIS A 154 -6.87 -16.50 5.81
C HIS A 154 -8.26 -16.55 5.15
N ASP A 155 -8.50 -17.56 4.32
CA ASP A 155 -9.77 -17.78 3.60
C ASP A 155 -10.19 -16.56 2.76
N GLY A 156 -9.22 -15.92 2.11
CA GLY A 156 -9.42 -14.69 1.34
C GLY A 156 -9.63 -13.43 2.19
N ARG A 157 -9.76 -13.54 3.51
CA ARG A 157 -9.96 -12.40 4.41
C ARG A 157 -8.66 -11.64 4.67
N PRO A 158 -8.72 -10.37 5.09
CA PRO A 158 -7.56 -9.67 5.62
C PRO A 158 -6.95 -10.42 6.82
N ASN A 159 -5.63 -10.36 6.93
CA ASN A 159 -4.90 -10.93 8.05
C ASN A 159 -5.33 -10.21 9.35
N PRO A 160 -5.76 -10.94 10.40
CA PRO A 160 -6.21 -10.35 11.67
C PRO A 160 -5.18 -9.40 12.31
N SER A 161 -3.88 -9.72 12.25
CA SER A 161 -2.84 -8.87 12.81
C SER A 161 -2.67 -7.56 12.02
N THR A 162 -2.95 -7.58 10.71
CA THR A 162 -2.94 -6.36 9.87
C THR A 162 -4.09 -5.45 10.25
N LEU A 163 -5.28 -6.00 10.44
CA LEU A 163 -6.44 -5.24 10.90
C LEU A 163 -6.20 -4.65 12.31
N ALA A 164 -5.66 -5.45 13.23
CA ALA A 164 -5.30 -5.01 14.57
C ALA A 164 -4.27 -3.87 14.55
N PHE A 165 -3.26 -3.98 13.68
CA PHE A 165 -2.25 -2.94 13.48
C PHE A 165 -2.90 -1.63 13.00
N ILE A 166 -3.69 -1.68 11.92
CA ILE A 166 -4.35 -0.49 11.36
C ILE A 166 -5.27 0.16 12.40
N THR A 167 -6.08 -0.64 13.10
CA THR A 167 -7.00 -0.17 14.15
C THR A 167 -6.26 0.62 15.23
N LYS A 168 -5.16 0.08 15.74
CA LYS A 168 -4.35 0.74 16.77
C LYS A 168 -3.73 2.04 16.26
N ARG A 169 -3.18 2.05 15.04
CA ARG A 169 -2.60 3.27 14.45
C ARG A 169 -3.65 4.37 14.26
N LEU A 170 -4.86 4.01 13.83
CA LEU A 170 -5.94 4.99 13.67
C LEU A 170 -6.40 5.58 15.00
N TYR A 171 -6.52 4.79 16.07
CA TYR A 171 -6.79 5.32 17.40
C TYR A 171 -5.67 6.21 17.94
N GLU A 172 -4.41 5.88 17.66
CA GLU A 172 -3.27 6.74 18.04
C GLU A 172 -3.23 8.07 17.26
N GLU A 173 -3.89 8.14 16.10
CA GLU A 173 -4.05 9.35 15.28
C GLU A 173 -5.39 10.07 15.56
N ASP A 174 -6.14 9.69 16.59
CA ASP A 174 -7.47 10.22 16.94
C ASP A 174 -8.51 10.07 15.80
N ARG A 175 -8.35 9.05 14.93
CA ARG A 175 -9.23 8.73 13.78
C ARG A 175 -10.22 7.62 14.13
N ASP A 176 -10.95 7.81 15.22
CA ASP A 176 -11.79 6.79 15.86
C ASP A 176 -12.84 6.17 14.96
N ASP A 177 -13.50 6.95 14.11
CA ASP A 177 -14.57 6.46 13.24
C ASP A 177 -14.02 5.56 12.11
N GLU A 178 -12.82 5.86 11.62
CA GLU A 178 -12.13 4.97 10.68
C GLU A 178 -11.63 3.71 11.40
N ALA A 179 -11.14 3.84 12.63
CA ALA A 179 -10.66 2.72 13.44
C ALA A 179 -11.76 1.67 13.68
N LYS A 180 -13.00 2.12 13.96
CA LYS A 180 -14.17 1.24 14.16
C LYS A 180 -14.42 0.32 12.97
N VAL A 181 -14.20 0.77 11.74
CA VAL A 181 -14.35 -0.09 10.54
C VAL A 181 -13.43 -1.31 10.62
N PHE A 182 -12.17 -1.12 11.01
CA PHE A 182 -11.20 -2.21 11.13
C PHE A 182 -11.38 -3.04 12.40
N GLN A 183 -11.88 -2.43 13.48
CA GLN A 183 -12.28 -3.14 14.69
C GLN A 183 -13.46 -4.09 14.41
N ASP A 184 -14.47 -3.61 13.69
CA ASP A 184 -15.66 -4.40 13.33
C ASP A 184 -15.25 -5.58 12.43
N LEU A 185 -14.34 -5.37 11.47
CA LEU A 185 -13.81 -6.45 10.63
C LEU A 185 -13.06 -7.54 11.42
N GLN A 186 -12.43 -7.22 12.55
CA GLN A 186 -11.80 -8.21 13.44
C GLN A 186 -12.84 -8.97 14.27
N SER A 187 -13.85 -8.23 14.75
CA SER A 187 -14.88 -8.75 15.66
C SER A 187 -15.95 -9.56 14.91
N ALA A 188 -16.16 -9.25 13.63
CA ALA A 188 -17.12 -9.90 12.75
C ALA A 188 -16.60 -11.27 12.27
N SER A 189 -16.46 -12.22 13.20
CA SER A 189 -16.31 -13.64 12.86
C SER A 189 -17.64 -14.34 12.51
N ALA A 190 -18.78 -13.63 12.34
CA ALA A 190 -20.09 -14.32 12.34
C ALA A 190 -21.18 -13.86 11.35
N ILE A 191 -20.97 -12.86 10.46
CA ILE A 191 -22.05 -12.45 9.53
C ILE A 191 -21.56 -12.49 8.09
N LEU A 192 -22.21 -13.37 7.31
CA LEU A 192 -22.12 -13.55 5.87
C LEU A 192 -22.05 -12.21 5.13
N LEU A 193 -20.85 -11.80 4.73
CA LEU A 193 -20.70 -10.90 3.58
C LEU A 193 -20.68 -11.79 2.33
N PRO A 194 -21.65 -11.64 1.41
CA PRO A 194 -21.62 -12.38 0.16
C PRO A 194 -20.35 -11.96 -0.60
N ALA A 195 -19.59 -12.98 -1.02
CA ALA A 195 -18.41 -12.98 -1.89
C ALA A 195 -17.77 -11.60 -2.12
N MET A 196 -16.60 -11.38 -1.49
CA MET A 196 -15.69 -10.33 -1.91
C MET A 196 -15.41 -10.50 -3.41
N SER A 197 -15.77 -9.48 -4.20
CA SER A 197 -15.45 -9.38 -5.62
C SER A 197 -13.94 -9.47 -5.77
N ARG A 198 -13.45 -10.58 -6.35
CA ARG A 198 -12.08 -10.68 -6.86
C ARG A 198 -12.00 -9.71 -8.04
N ILE A 199 -11.25 -8.62 -7.89
CA ILE A 199 -10.79 -7.78 -9.01
C ILE A 199 -9.34 -8.17 -9.28
#